data_AF-A0A6I1ZB85-F1
#
_entry.id   AF-A0A6I1ZB85-F1
#
_cell.length_a   1.000
_cell.length_b   1.000
_cell.length_c   1.000
_cell.angle_alpha   90.00
_cell.angle_beta   90.00
_cell.angle_gamma   90.00
#
_symmetry.space_group_name_H-M   'P 1'
#
loop_
_entity.id
_entity.type
_entity.pdbx_description
1 polymer ?
#
loop_
_entity_poly.entity_id
_entity_poly.type
_entity_poly.pdbx_seq_one_letter_code
_entity_poly.pdbx_strand_id
1 'polypeptide(L)'
;SVDGALTLADARLAARTIAGSPLVKAAVHGCDPNWGRIIAALGRSGAEIDESRIDLFLNNIRLVAEGLPHPFDKDKVRVAMGGSEVPIRVCLNLGDCAATAWGCDLSAEYVTINSEYTT
;
A
#
# COMPACT_ATOMS: atom_id res chain seq x y z
N SER A 1 4.53 -5.26 -2.22
CA SER A 1 4.11 -6.50 -2.88
C SER A 1 2.72 -6.87 -2.43
N VAL A 2 2.04 -7.69 -3.24
CA VAL A 2 0.82 -8.41 -2.86
C VAL A 2 1.11 -9.89 -3.02
N ASP A 3 0.97 -10.62 -1.93
CA ASP A 3 1.25 -12.05 -1.83
C ASP A 3 -0.07 -12.81 -1.55
N GLY A 4 -0.12 -14.09 -1.89
CA GLY A 4 -1.22 -14.97 -1.52
C GLY A 4 -2.52 -14.78 -2.30
N ALA A 5 -2.47 -14.32 -3.56
CA ALA A 5 -3.65 -14.20 -4.41
C ALA A 5 -4.02 -15.55 -5.06
N LEU A 6 -5.28 -15.71 -5.49
CA LEU A 6 -5.72 -16.88 -6.28
C LEU A 6 -5.06 -16.89 -7.66
N THR A 7 -4.96 -15.73 -8.30
CA THR A 7 -4.37 -15.60 -9.64
C THR A 7 -3.28 -14.53 -9.66
N LEU A 8 -2.35 -14.68 -10.61
CA LEU A 8 -1.33 -13.66 -10.87
C LEU A 8 -1.95 -12.34 -11.35
N ALA A 9 -3.11 -12.39 -12.01
CA ALA A 9 -3.83 -11.21 -12.46
C ALA A 9 -4.33 -10.39 -11.26
N ASP A 10 -4.93 -11.04 -10.27
CA ASP A 10 -5.39 -10.41 -9.02
C ASP A 10 -4.24 -9.75 -8.26
N ALA A 11 -3.15 -10.48 -8.04
CA ALA A 11 -1.97 -9.94 -7.35
C ALA A 11 -1.44 -8.67 -8.05
N ARG A 12 -1.36 -8.70 -9.40
CA ARG A 12 -0.92 -7.56 -10.21
C ARG A 12 -1.89 -6.38 -10.14
N LEU A 13 -3.19 -6.65 -10.18
CA LEU A 13 -4.24 -5.65 -10.13
C LEU A 13 -4.25 -4.93 -8.77
N ALA A 14 -4.23 -5.70 -7.68
CA ALA A 14 -4.11 -5.19 -6.32
C ALA A 14 -2.82 -4.36 -6.13
N ALA A 15 -1.66 -4.90 -6.51
CA ALA A 15 -0.37 -4.23 -6.31
C ALA A 15 -0.30 -2.88 -7.04
N ARG A 16 -0.74 -2.83 -8.31
CA ARG A 16 -0.77 -1.57 -9.09
C ARG A 16 -1.78 -0.58 -8.53
N THR A 17 -2.94 -1.04 -8.08
CA THR A 17 -3.98 -0.15 -7.54
C THR A 17 -3.52 0.52 -6.25
N ILE A 18 -2.83 -0.21 -5.38
CA ILE A 18 -2.23 0.32 -4.15
C ILE A 18 -1.14 1.34 -4.50
N ALA A 19 -0.18 0.96 -5.36
CA ALA A 19 0.93 1.83 -5.75
C ALA A 19 0.48 3.12 -6.49
N GLY A 20 -0.61 3.03 -7.25
CA GLY A 20 -1.19 4.16 -8.00
C GLY A 20 -2.19 5.01 -7.21
N SER A 21 -2.53 4.65 -5.97
CA SER A 21 -3.54 5.37 -5.18
C SER A 21 -3.02 6.74 -4.72
N PRO A 22 -3.64 7.88 -5.11
CA PRO A 22 -3.19 9.21 -4.69
C PRO A 22 -3.17 9.37 -3.16
N LEU A 23 -4.14 8.78 -2.46
CA LEU A 23 -4.22 8.82 -1.00
C LEU A 23 -3.07 8.05 -0.33
N VAL A 24 -2.70 6.89 -0.89
CA VAL A 24 -1.54 6.11 -0.42
C VAL A 24 -0.26 6.89 -0.68
N LYS A 25 -0.09 7.41 -1.91
CA LYS A 25 1.08 8.21 -2.29
C LYS A 25 1.26 9.46 -1.41
N ALA A 26 0.17 10.14 -1.07
CA ALA A 26 0.19 11.28 -0.14
C ALA A 26 0.47 10.86 1.32
N ALA A 27 -0.01 9.70 1.75
CA ALA A 27 0.31 9.17 3.09
C ALA A 27 1.80 8.82 3.21
N VAL A 28 2.39 8.24 2.14
CA VAL A 28 3.83 7.98 2.04
C VAL A 28 4.61 9.29 2.10
N HIS A 29 4.22 10.31 1.32
CA HIS A 29 4.85 11.64 1.35
C HIS A 29 4.86 12.25 2.77
N GLY A 30 3.73 12.16 3.47
CA GLY A 30 3.58 12.69 4.82
C GLY A 30 4.15 11.83 5.96
N CYS A 31 4.74 10.67 5.64
CA CYS A 31 5.13 9.66 6.64
C CYS A 31 3.97 9.28 7.59
N ASP A 32 2.74 9.27 7.08
CA ASP A 32 1.52 8.93 7.85
C ASP A 32 1.23 7.43 7.68
N PRO A 33 1.31 6.60 8.74
CA PRO A 33 1.08 5.15 8.67
C PRO A 33 -0.41 4.79 8.56
N ASN A 34 -1.07 5.36 7.54
CA ASN A 34 -2.50 5.26 7.31
C ASN A 34 -2.85 3.99 6.54
N TRP A 35 -2.86 2.87 7.24
CA TRP A 35 -3.22 1.57 6.68
C TRP A 35 -4.63 1.54 6.07
N GLY A 36 -5.56 2.35 6.58
CA GLY A 36 -6.92 2.44 6.05
C GLY A 36 -6.96 2.86 4.57
N ARG A 37 -6.06 3.77 4.15
CA ARG A 37 -5.92 4.16 2.73
C ARG A 37 -5.40 3.01 1.86
N ILE A 38 -4.56 2.13 2.42
CA ILE A 38 -4.02 0.96 1.71
C ILE A 38 -5.13 -0.08 1.53
N ILE A 39 -5.89 -0.38 2.60
CA ILE A 39 -7.03 -1.30 2.54
C ILE A 39 -8.13 -0.77 1.60
N ALA A 40 -8.45 0.53 1.64
CA ALA A 40 -9.40 1.13 0.71
C ALA A 40 -8.94 1.03 -0.76
N ALA A 41 -7.64 1.19 -1.02
CA ALA A 41 -7.08 1.00 -2.36
C ALA A 41 -7.13 -0.46 -2.81
N LEU A 42 -6.87 -1.40 -1.90
CA LEU A 42 -7.01 -2.83 -2.15
C LEU A 42 -8.47 -3.21 -2.46
N GLY A 43 -9.43 -2.74 -1.66
CA GLY A 43 -10.86 -3.03 -1.84
C GLY A 43 -11.43 -2.55 -3.17
N ARG A 44 -10.94 -1.43 -3.70
CA ARG A 44 -11.35 -0.93 -5.04
C ARG A 44 -10.55 -1.51 -6.20
N SER A 45 -9.61 -2.42 -5.94
CA SER A 45 -8.72 -2.95 -6.99
C SER A 45 -9.44 -3.83 -8.00
N GLY A 46 -10.54 -4.48 -7.59
CA GLY A 46 -11.22 -5.49 -8.41
C GLY A 46 -10.54 -6.86 -8.39
N ALA A 47 -9.50 -7.05 -7.56
CA ALA A 47 -8.94 -8.36 -7.28
C ALA A 47 -9.85 -9.14 -6.33
N GLU A 48 -9.85 -10.47 -6.43
CA GLU A 48 -10.50 -11.32 -5.43
C GLU A 48 -9.82 -11.13 -4.06
N ILE A 49 -10.62 -10.80 -3.05
CA ILE A 49 -10.17 -10.57 -1.67
C ILE A 49 -11.18 -11.16 -0.69
N ASP A 50 -10.69 -11.60 0.47
CA ASP A 50 -11.51 -11.89 1.66
C ASP A 50 -10.97 -11.00 2.78
N GLU A 51 -11.77 -10.02 3.21
CA GLU A 51 -11.28 -9.01 4.16
C GLU A 51 -10.78 -9.61 5.46
N SER A 52 -11.41 -10.70 5.93
CA SER A 52 -11.08 -11.38 7.18
C SER A 52 -9.71 -12.08 7.16
N ARG A 53 -9.10 -12.22 5.99
CA ARG A 53 -7.83 -12.93 5.80
C ARG A 53 -6.66 -12.00 5.51
N ILE A 54 -6.90 -10.70 5.36
CA ILE A 54 -5.88 -9.76 4.92
C ILE A 54 -4.87 -9.49 6.03
N ASP A 55 -3.59 -9.60 5.69
CA ASP A 55 -2.49 -9.05 6.49
C ASP A 55 -1.82 -7.90 5.76
N LEU A 56 -1.48 -6.85 6.50
CA LEU A 56 -0.78 -5.69 5.96
C LEU A 56 0.44 -5.36 6.81
N PHE A 57 1.55 -5.17 6.12
CA PHE A 57 2.81 -4.74 6.69
C PHE A 57 3.29 -3.48 6.00
N LEU A 58 3.85 -2.57 6.78
CA LEU A 58 4.52 -1.38 6.31
C LEU A 58 5.90 -1.33 6.98
N ASN A 59 6.97 -1.28 6.19
CA ASN A 59 8.34 -1.40 6.72
C ASN A 59 8.56 -2.61 7.62
N ASN A 60 8.04 -3.78 7.23
CA ASN A 60 8.04 -5.03 8.00
C ASN A 60 7.31 -4.98 9.36
N ILE A 61 6.67 -3.87 9.70
CA ILE A 61 5.81 -3.74 10.89
C ILE A 61 4.40 -4.15 10.47
N ARG A 62 3.74 -5.03 11.23
CA ARG A 62 2.37 -5.48 10.96
C ARG A 62 1.37 -4.44 11.46
N LEU A 63 0.50 -3.96 10.57
CA LEU A 63 -0.53 -2.97 10.87
C LEU A 63 -1.94 -3.59 10.88
N VAL A 64 -2.16 -4.64 10.07
CA VAL A 64 -3.41 -5.39 10.01
C VAL A 64 -3.10 -6.88 10.11
N ALA A 65 -3.90 -7.58 10.90
CA ALA A 65 -3.86 -9.03 11.06
C ALA A 65 -5.28 -9.58 10.90
N GLU A 66 -5.48 -10.52 9.98
CA GLU A 66 -6.79 -11.17 9.77
C GLU A 66 -7.93 -10.14 9.58
N GLY A 67 -7.67 -9.12 8.75
CA GLY A 67 -8.62 -8.04 8.47
C GLY A 67 -8.81 -7.02 9.58
N LEU A 68 -8.23 -7.23 10.77
CA LEU A 68 -8.40 -6.37 11.93
C LEU A 68 -7.15 -5.53 12.22
N PRO A 69 -7.32 -4.31 12.79
CA PRO A 69 -6.18 -3.50 13.21
C PRO A 69 -5.32 -4.25 14.22
N HIS A 70 -4.02 -4.38 13.94
CA HIS A 70 -3.05 -4.91 14.88
C HIS A 70 -2.50 -3.77 15.73
N PRO A 71 -2.32 -3.91 17.06
CA PRO A 71 -1.55 -2.94 17.83
C PRO A 71 -0.13 -2.74 17.27
N PHE A 72 0.25 -1.50 16.98
CA PHE A 72 1.60 -1.13 16.54
C PHE A 72 2.01 0.23 17.12
N ASP A 73 3.31 0.47 17.15
CA ASP A 73 3.91 1.73 17.58
C ASP A 73 3.95 2.70 16.39
N LYS A 74 3.05 3.71 16.41
CA LYS A 74 2.92 4.68 15.31
C LYS A 74 4.19 5.47 15.05
N ASP A 75 4.93 5.82 16.09
CA ASP A 75 6.15 6.63 15.95
C ASP A 75 7.25 5.80 15.30
N LYS A 76 7.38 4.52 15.65
CA LYS A 76 8.31 3.61 14.96
C LYS A 76 7.99 3.45 13.48
N VAL A 77 6.71 3.29 13.12
CA VAL A 77 6.31 3.17 11.71
C VAL A 77 6.60 4.48 10.96
N ARG A 78 6.27 5.63 11.56
CA ARG A 78 6.55 6.95 10.99
C ARG A 78 8.05 7.16 10.74
N VAL A 79 8.90 6.82 11.70
CA VAL A 79 10.36 6.91 11.56
C VAL A 79 10.84 6.00 10.43
N ALA A 80 10.33 4.78 10.34
CA ALA A 80 10.69 3.85 9.26
C ALA A 80 10.25 4.35 7.88
N MET A 81 9.15 5.11 7.78
CA MET A 81 8.68 5.71 6.53
C MET A 81 9.59 6.83 6.01
N GLY A 82 10.45 7.40 6.86
CA GLY A 82 11.40 8.44 6.45
C GLY A 82 12.59 7.95 5.62
N GLY A 83 12.68 6.64 5.34
CA GLY A 83 13.70 6.07 4.45
C GLY A 83 13.46 6.40 2.97
N SER A 84 14.45 6.09 2.13
CA SER A 84 14.34 6.27 0.67
C SER A 84 13.33 5.32 0.01
N GLU A 85 12.98 4.23 0.69
CA GLU A 85 12.01 3.23 0.23
C GLU A 85 11.02 2.93 1.34
N VAL A 86 9.75 2.74 0.96
CA VAL A 86 8.66 2.38 1.88
C VAL A 86 7.99 1.09 1.39
N PRO A 87 8.53 -0.10 1.74
CA PRO A 87 7.91 -1.37 1.43
C PRO A 87 6.53 -1.51 2.10
N ILE A 88 5.51 -1.67 1.26
CA ILE A 88 4.15 -2.06 1.64
C ILE A 88 3.95 -3.50 1.18
N ARG A 89 3.63 -4.40 2.11
CA ARG A 89 3.36 -5.82 1.83
C ARG A 89 1.97 -6.19 2.29
N VAL A 90 1.15 -6.67 1.36
CA VAL A 90 -0.20 -7.18 1.62
C VAL A 90 -0.19 -8.68 1.38
N CYS A 91 -0.74 -9.47 2.31
CA CYS A 91 -1.00 -10.89 2.11
C CYS A 91 -2.52 -11.08 2.01
N LEU A 92 -3.01 -11.59 0.87
CA LEU A 92 -4.42 -11.92 0.67
C LEU A 92 -4.77 -13.30 1.24
N ASN A 93 -3.76 -14.18 1.38
CA ASN A 93 -3.88 -15.51 1.95
C ASN A 93 -4.90 -16.42 1.24
N LEU A 94 -5.32 -16.14 0.01
CA LEU A 94 -6.29 -16.93 -0.77
C LEU A 94 -5.65 -18.06 -1.58
N GLY A 95 -4.41 -17.89 -2.03
CA GLY A 95 -3.67 -18.84 -2.87
C GLY A 95 -2.17 -18.59 -2.82
N ASP A 96 -1.45 -18.91 -3.90
CA ASP A 96 0.03 -18.86 -3.93
C ASP A 96 0.61 -17.81 -4.90
N CYS A 97 -0.24 -17.08 -5.63
CA CYS A 97 0.23 -16.09 -6.59
C CYS A 97 0.68 -14.80 -5.89
N ALA A 98 1.77 -14.20 -6.38
CA ALA A 98 2.31 -12.96 -5.86
C ALA A 98 2.73 -12.00 -6.98
N ALA A 99 2.70 -10.70 -6.70
CA ALA A 99 3.18 -9.67 -7.61
C ALA A 99 3.69 -8.44 -6.85
N THR A 100 4.64 -7.74 -7.47
CA THR A 100 5.20 -6.48 -6.97
C THR A 100 4.97 -5.38 -7.99
N ALA A 101 4.53 -4.21 -7.52
CA ALA A 101 4.44 -2.98 -8.28
C ALA A 101 5.29 -1.91 -7.59
N TRP A 102 5.80 -0.98 -8.38
CA TRP A 102 6.62 0.14 -7.93
C TRP A 102 5.90 1.45 -8.20
N GLY A 103 6.18 2.44 -7.37
CA GLY A 103 5.66 3.79 -7.50
C GLY A 103 6.51 4.76 -6.68
N CYS A 104 6.06 6.00 -6.59
CA CYS A 104 6.64 7.03 -5.75
C CYS A 104 5.56 7.63 -4.85
N ASP A 105 5.92 8.56 -3.99
CA ASP A 105 4.99 9.40 -3.26
C ASP A 105 4.30 10.45 -4.16
N LEU A 106 3.42 11.27 -3.59
CA LEU A 106 2.78 12.40 -4.28
C LEU A 106 3.04 13.65 -3.45
N SER A 107 4.05 14.42 -3.85
CA SER A 107 4.47 15.65 -3.17
C SER A 107 3.70 16.87 -3.67
N ALA A 108 3.74 17.96 -2.91
CA ALA A 108 3.25 19.26 -3.37
C ALA A 108 4.05 19.76 -4.60
N GLU A 109 5.36 19.51 -4.62
CA GLU A 109 6.26 19.87 -5.72
C GLU A 109 5.88 19.20 -7.05
N TYR A 110 5.39 17.96 -7.01
CA TYR A 110 4.84 17.30 -8.21
C TYR A 110 3.71 18.12 -8.83
N VAL A 111 2.83 18.70 -8.01
CA VAL A 111 1.73 19.55 -8.48
C VAL A 111 2.28 20.85 -9.06
N THR A 112 3.20 21.51 -8.36
CA THR A 112 3.84 22.75 -8.83
C THR A 112 4.46 22.56 -10.21
N ILE A 113 5.35 21.57 -10.37
CA ILE A 113 6.08 21.30 -11.62
C ILE A 113 5.12 21.08 -12.80
N ASN A 114 4.07 20.26 -12.61
CA ASN A 114 3.14 19.91 -13.69
C ASN A 114 2.02 20.95 -13.90
N SER A 115 1.93 21.99 -13.05
CA SER A 115 0.95 23.08 -13.20
C SER A 115 1.55 24.33 -13.83
N GLU A 116 2.84 24.58 -13.61
CA GLU A 116 3.54 25.77 -14.09
C GLU A 116 4.20 25.57 -15.46
N TYR A 117 4.46 24.32 -15.85
CA TYR A 117 5.09 23.97 -17.12
C TYR A 117 4.17 23.14 -18.00
N THR A 118 4.11 23.46 -19.31
CA THR A 118 3.54 22.56 -20.31
C THR A 118 4.56 21.44 -20.57
N THR A 119 4.26 20.24 -20.07
CA THR A 119 5.03 19.01 -20.30
C THR A 119 4.28 18.05 -21.22
#